data_AF-A0AAU2BMF0-F1
#
_entry.id   AF-A0AAU2BMF0-F1
#
_cell.length_a   1.000
_cell.length_b   1.000
_cell.length_c   1.000
_cell.angle_alpha   90.00
_cell.angle_beta   90.00
_cell.angle_gamma   90.00
#
_symmetry.space_group_name_H-M   'P 1'
#
loop_
_entity.id
_entity.type
_entity.pdbx_description
1 polymer ?
#
loop_
_entity_poly.entity_id
_entity_poly.type
_entity_poly.pdbx_seq_one_letter_code
_entity_poly.pdbx_strand_id
1 'polypeptide(L)'
;MIVNRHISNEQSDEYDELEQHLTESLNAPLDWPEGGGLTIGHVARIATATSCDTAYSRAANGHLIDLFAALPLPGSTEGKAFWDRVREAGGSASWNIIPANMGGPFFGRVQNGNEAGIASRVLSFLAELTPSQRTAMAEVVGSVLDDGTIGVSGRYGGELWLRDVEMSAWHVALASRREFETPQDRERFFEAWRQA
;
A
#
# COMPACT_ATOMS: atom_id res chain seq x y z
N MET A 1 29.02 -55.39 -19.59
CA MET A 1 28.66 -54.45 -20.68
C MET A 1 28.50 -53.09 -20.04
N ILE A 2 29.55 -52.27 -20.08
CA ILE A 2 29.60 -50.93 -19.49
C ILE A 2 29.36 -49.96 -20.64
N VAL A 3 28.34 -49.10 -20.52
CA VAL A 3 28.06 -48.06 -21.51
C VAL A 3 28.55 -46.73 -20.94
N ASN A 4 29.67 -46.26 -21.48
CA ASN A 4 30.10 -44.88 -21.35
C ASN A 4 29.14 -43.98 -22.15
N ARG A 5 28.62 -42.93 -21.52
CA ARG A 5 28.11 -41.75 -22.23
C ARG A 5 28.86 -40.52 -21.73
N HIS A 6 29.81 -40.08 -22.55
CA HIS A 6 30.24 -38.68 -22.56
C HIS A 6 29.21 -37.91 -23.37
N ILE A 7 28.68 -36.81 -22.80
CA ILE A 7 28.12 -35.69 -23.57
C ILE A 7 28.76 -34.44 -23.01
N SER A 8 29.53 -33.77 -23.87
CA SER A 8 30.05 -32.42 -23.70
C SER A 8 28.99 -31.42 -24.19
N ASN A 9 28.76 -30.33 -23.47
CA ASN A 9 28.83 -28.94 -23.95
C ASN A 9 28.04 -27.97 -23.04
N GLU A 10 28.78 -27.00 -22.52
CA GLU A 10 28.45 -25.57 -22.43
C GLU A 10 26.96 -25.19 -22.28
N GLN A 11 26.53 -24.90 -21.05
CA GLN A 11 25.50 -23.91 -20.79
C GLN A 11 26.20 -22.66 -20.24
N SER A 12 26.06 -21.54 -20.95
CA SER A 12 26.47 -20.23 -20.45
C SER A 12 25.69 -19.94 -19.18
N ASP A 13 26.38 -19.52 -18.13
CA ASP A 13 25.80 -19.01 -16.89
C ASP A 13 24.75 -17.93 -17.23
N GLU A 14 23.48 -18.33 -17.19
CA GLU A 14 22.37 -17.40 -17.02
C GLU A 14 22.71 -16.60 -15.77
N TYR A 15 22.91 -15.29 -15.92
CA TYR A 15 22.87 -14.38 -14.78
C TYR A 15 21.63 -14.74 -13.95
N ASP A 16 21.86 -15.14 -12.71
CA ASP A 16 20.86 -15.69 -11.79
C ASP A 16 19.62 -14.78 -11.78
N GLU A 17 18.44 -15.29 -12.17
CA GLU A 17 17.15 -14.57 -12.13
C GLU A 17 16.91 -13.89 -10.77
N LEU A 18 17.49 -14.48 -9.72
CA LEU A 18 17.48 -13.95 -8.36
C LEU A 18 18.36 -12.69 -8.20
N GLU A 19 19.57 -12.66 -8.75
CA GLU A 19 20.45 -11.48 -8.72
C GLU A 19 19.82 -10.29 -9.44
N GLN A 20 19.18 -10.56 -10.58
CA GLN A 20 18.43 -9.57 -11.33
C GLN A 20 17.21 -9.08 -10.55
N HIS A 21 16.39 -9.99 -10.00
CA HIS A 21 15.22 -9.63 -9.21
C HIS A 21 15.56 -8.77 -7.98
N LEU A 22 16.68 -9.07 -7.31
CA LEU A 22 17.10 -8.38 -6.09
C LEU A 22 17.64 -6.97 -6.36
N THR A 23 18.42 -6.82 -7.42
CA THR A 23 18.94 -5.51 -7.85
C THR A 23 17.82 -4.62 -8.36
N GLU A 24 16.89 -5.19 -9.14
CA GLU A 24 15.78 -4.44 -9.76
C GLU A 24 14.61 -4.14 -8.81
N SER A 25 14.39 -4.96 -7.77
CA SER A 25 13.19 -4.83 -6.90
C SER A 25 13.46 -4.27 -5.52
N LEU A 26 14.65 -4.49 -4.96
CA LEU A 26 14.94 -4.09 -3.57
C LEU A 26 15.93 -2.92 -3.47
N ASN A 27 16.50 -2.47 -4.61
CA ASN A 27 17.48 -1.36 -4.69
C ASN A 27 18.60 -1.48 -3.64
N ALA A 28 19.00 -2.71 -3.33
CA ALA A 28 20.02 -3.03 -2.34
C ALA A 28 21.28 -3.48 -3.11
N PRO A 29 22.36 -2.68 -3.14
CA PRO A 29 23.62 -3.16 -3.69
C PRO A 29 24.10 -4.30 -2.78
N LEU A 30 24.11 -5.52 -3.32
CA LEU A 30 24.67 -6.68 -2.66
C LEU A 30 26.10 -6.83 -3.19
N ASP A 31 27.08 -6.85 -2.28
CA ASP A 31 28.46 -7.18 -2.60
C ASP A 31 28.53 -8.68 -2.95
N TRP A 32 28.12 -9.04 -4.17
CA TRP A 32 28.12 -10.42 -4.64
C TRP A 32 29.55 -10.98 -4.63
N PRO A 33 29.79 -12.20 -4.12
CA PRO A 33 31.12 -12.80 -4.19
C PRO A 33 31.39 -13.20 -5.64
N GLU A 34 32.59 -12.94 -6.15
CA GLU A 34 33.03 -13.24 -7.54
C GLU A 34 33.10 -14.75 -7.89
N GLY A 35 32.24 -15.59 -7.31
CA GLY A 35 32.24 -17.05 -7.48
C GLY A 35 30.85 -17.69 -7.48
N GLY A 36 29.78 -16.94 -7.77
CA GLY A 36 28.46 -17.49 -8.12
C GLY A 36 27.67 -18.15 -6.98
N GLY A 37 28.01 -17.88 -5.72
CA GLY A 37 27.34 -18.49 -4.56
C GLY A 37 26.74 -17.46 -3.60
N LEU A 38 25.42 -17.50 -3.40
CA LEU A 38 24.76 -16.79 -2.30
C LEU A 38 25.29 -17.27 -0.95
N THR A 39 25.89 -16.37 -0.18
CA THR A 39 26.24 -16.67 1.21
C THR A 39 24.98 -16.61 2.08
N ILE A 40 24.99 -17.30 3.24
CA ILE A 40 23.93 -17.20 4.26
C ILE A 40 23.70 -15.72 4.67
N GLY A 41 24.76 -14.90 4.69
CA GLY A 41 24.68 -13.47 4.98
C GLY A 41 23.91 -12.67 3.92
N HIS A 42 24.05 -13.02 2.64
CA HIS A 42 23.27 -12.42 1.55
C HIS A 42 21.81 -12.82 1.64
N VAL A 43 21.51 -14.11 1.81
CA VAL A 43 20.14 -14.60 2.02
C VAL A 43 19.48 -13.92 3.21
N ALA A 44 20.21 -13.73 4.32
CA ALA A 44 19.68 -13.03 5.49
C ALA A 44 19.39 -11.55 5.23
N ARG A 45 20.24 -10.81 4.50
CA ARG A 45 20.00 -9.40 4.14
C ARG A 45 18.81 -9.25 3.19
N ILE A 46 18.70 -10.13 2.20
CA ILE A 46 17.57 -10.19 1.27
C ILE A 46 16.29 -10.46 2.04
N ALA A 47 16.26 -11.53 2.84
CA ALA A 47 15.11 -11.88 3.66
C ALA A 47 14.73 -10.73 4.59
N THR A 48 15.71 -10.03 5.17
CA THR A 48 15.47 -8.84 6.00
C THR A 48 14.83 -7.71 5.19
N ALA A 49 15.40 -7.34 4.04
CA ALA A 49 14.87 -6.26 3.19
C ALA A 49 13.45 -6.57 2.69
N THR A 50 13.21 -7.78 2.18
CA THR A 50 11.88 -8.24 1.74
C THR A 50 10.90 -8.31 2.91
N SER A 51 11.34 -8.75 4.09
CA SER A 51 10.49 -8.77 5.29
C SER A 51 10.13 -7.35 5.75
N CYS A 52 11.05 -6.39 5.64
CA CYS A 52 10.80 -4.98 5.96
C CYS A 52 9.80 -4.35 4.99
N ASP A 53 9.92 -4.61 3.68
CA ASP A 53 8.99 -4.08 2.67
C ASP A 53 7.58 -4.68 2.81
N THR A 54 7.51 -6.00 3.05
CA THR A 54 6.25 -6.70 3.33
C THR A 54 5.63 -6.24 4.64
N ALA A 55 6.43 -6.06 5.70
CA ALA A 55 5.96 -5.57 6.99
C ALA A 55 5.48 -4.11 6.90
N TYR A 56 6.17 -3.27 6.15
CA TYR A 56 5.78 -1.87 5.91
C TYR A 56 4.45 -1.79 5.15
N SER A 57 4.30 -2.57 4.08
CA SER A 57 3.05 -2.63 3.30
C SER A 57 1.88 -3.16 4.12
N ARG A 58 2.10 -4.21 4.93
CA ARG A 58 1.09 -4.73 5.86
C ARG A 58 0.76 -3.74 6.98
N ALA A 59 1.75 -2.98 7.46
CA ALA A 59 1.53 -1.94 8.45
C ALA A 59 0.70 -0.79 7.89
N ALA A 60 0.93 -0.39 6.63
CA ALA A 60 0.11 0.61 5.94
C ALA A 60 -1.34 0.14 5.74
N ASN A 61 -1.54 -1.13 5.34
CA ASN A 61 -2.87 -1.73 5.25
C ASN A 61 -3.57 -1.74 6.62
N GLY A 62 -2.88 -2.22 7.66
CA GLY A 62 -3.40 -2.24 9.03
C GLY A 62 -3.75 -0.86 9.56
N HIS A 63 -2.89 0.13 9.32
CA HIS A 63 -3.14 1.49 9.76
C HIS A 63 -4.34 2.14 9.04
N LEU A 64 -4.50 1.89 7.74
CA LEU A 64 -5.68 2.35 7.01
C LEU A 64 -6.97 1.74 7.58
N ILE A 65 -6.96 0.45 7.94
CA ILE A 65 -8.07 -0.22 8.62
C ILE A 65 -8.36 0.45 9.96
N ASP A 66 -7.34 0.68 10.79
CA ASP A 66 -7.49 1.27 12.12
C ASP A 66 -8.08 2.68 12.07
N LEU A 67 -7.68 3.49 11.08
CA LEU A 67 -8.24 4.82 10.85
C LEU A 67 -9.75 4.77 10.56
N PHE A 68 -10.21 3.80 9.77
CA PHE A 68 -11.64 3.62 9.52
C PHE A 68 -12.37 2.95 10.70
N ALA A 69 -11.69 2.08 11.44
CA ALA A 69 -12.24 1.43 12.63
C ALA A 69 -12.47 2.41 13.79
N ALA A 70 -11.74 3.54 13.80
CA ALA A 70 -11.97 4.64 14.73
C ALA A 70 -13.26 5.43 14.43
N LEU A 71 -13.90 5.23 13.28
CA LEU A 71 -15.14 5.91 12.93
C LEU A 71 -16.37 5.11 13.41
N PRO A 72 -17.50 5.78 13.71
CA PRO A 72 -18.73 5.13 14.11
C PRO A 72 -19.21 4.04 13.14
N LEU A 73 -19.55 2.87 13.68
CA LEU A 73 -20.01 1.74 12.87
C LEU A 73 -21.38 2.00 12.23
N PRO A 74 -21.53 1.83 10.91
CA PRO A 74 -22.74 2.21 10.16
C PRO A 74 -24.02 1.45 10.55
N GLY A 75 -23.90 0.31 11.25
CA GLY A 75 -25.04 -0.50 11.70
C GLY A 75 -25.76 0.03 12.95
N SER A 76 -25.26 1.10 13.57
CA SER A 76 -25.84 1.72 14.76
C SER A 76 -26.60 3.02 14.41
N THR A 77 -27.49 3.49 15.29
CA THR A 77 -28.17 4.79 15.11
C THR A 77 -27.17 5.95 15.05
N GLU A 78 -26.18 5.95 15.94
CA GLU A 78 -25.11 6.96 16.00
C GLU A 78 -24.24 6.91 14.73
N GLY A 79 -23.86 5.71 14.29
CA GLY A 79 -23.09 5.54 13.08
C GLY A 79 -23.85 5.95 11.83
N LYS A 80 -25.15 5.64 11.73
CA LYS A 80 -25.99 6.12 10.63
C LYS A 80 -25.98 7.66 10.57
N ALA A 81 -26.20 8.32 11.71
CA ALA A 81 -26.17 9.78 11.79
C ALA A 81 -24.80 10.35 11.40
N PHE A 82 -23.71 9.71 11.84
CA PHE A 82 -22.35 10.08 11.44
C PHE A 82 -22.14 9.98 9.92
N TRP A 83 -22.47 8.84 9.31
CA TRP A 83 -22.26 8.62 7.87
C TRP A 83 -23.18 9.47 6.99
N ASP A 84 -24.35 9.88 7.50
CA ASP A 84 -25.19 10.88 6.83
C ASP A 84 -24.53 12.27 6.87
N ARG A 85 -23.92 12.68 7.99
CA ARG A 85 -23.11 13.92 8.06
C ARG A 85 -21.88 13.87 7.15
N VAL A 86 -21.21 12.72 7.04
CA VAL A 86 -20.12 12.51 6.07
C VAL A 86 -20.61 12.71 4.65
N ARG A 87 -21.82 12.21 4.32
CA ARG A 87 -22.40 12.39 2.99
C ARG A 87 -22.70 13.85 2.69
N GLU A 88 -23.24 14.57 3.66
CA GLU A 88 -23.53 16.00 3.54
C GLU A 88 -22.24 16.82 3.38
N ALA A 89 -21.25 16.60 4.25
CA ALA A 89 -19.98 17.33 4.23
C ALA A 89 -19.16 17.04 2.97
N GLY A 90 -19.10 15.79 2.52
CA GLY A 90 -18.30 15.38 1.36
C GLY A 90 -19.04 15.46 0.02
N GLY A 91 -20.35 15.70 0.01
CA GLY A 91 -21.16 15.70 -1.22
C GLY A 91 -20.99 14.43 -2.04
N SER A 92 -20.82 14.56 -3.36
CA SER A 92 -20.60 13.41 -4.25
C SER A 92 -19.31 12.64 -3.96
N ALA A 93 -18.25 13.32 -3.51
CA ALA A 93 -16.96 12.68 -3.21
C ALA A 93 -17.11 11.59 -2.14
N SER A 94 -18.00 11.82 -1.16
CA SER A 94 -18.25 10.89 -0.05
C SER A 94 -18.70 9.49 -0.50
N TRP A 95 -19.29 9.36 -1.70
CA TRP A 95 -19.70 8.07 -2.24
C TRP A 95 -18.54 7.08 -2.47
N ASN A 96 -17.30 7.58 -2.50
CA ASN A 96 -16.12 6.76 -2.57
C ASN A 96 -15.79 6.08 -1.22
N ILE A 97 -16.17 6.68 -0.08
CA ILE A 97 -15.84 6.19 1.27
C ILE A 97 -17.04 5.77 2.13
N ILE A 98 -18.28 5.96 1.64
CA ILE A 98 -19.47 5.50 2.38
C ILE A 98 -19.50 3.96 2.40
N PRO A 99 -19.70 3.33 3.57
CA PRO A 99 -19.64 1.86 3.71
C PRO A 99 -20.53 1.09 2.73
N ALA A 100 -21.74 1.60 2.44
CA ALA A 100 -22.66 0.98 1.48
C ALA A 100 -22.08 0.90 0.06
N ASN A 101 -21.25 1.87 -0.34
CA ASN A 101 -20.63 1.96 -1.66
C ASN A 101 -19.21 1.40 -1.72
N MET A 102 -18.57 1.19 -0.58
CA MET A 102 -17.27 0.52 -0.50
C MET A 102 -17.38 -1.01 -0.62
N GLY A 103 -18.59 -1.54 -0.79
CA GLY A 103 -18.81 -2.91 -1.26
C GLY A 103 -19.19 -3.95 -0.20
N GLY A 104 -20.11 -3.65 0.71
CA GLY A 104 -20.54 -4.61 1.74
C GLY A 104 -19.64 -4.54 2.96
N PRO A 105 -19.44 -5.63 3.75
CA PRO A 105 -18.66 -5.55 4.98
C PRO A 105 -17.22 -5.19 4.61
N PHE A 106 -16.91 -3.91 4.76
CA PHE A 106 -15.71 -3.22 4.31
C PHE A 106 -14.41 -3.99 4.61
N PHE A 107 -14.37 -4.64 5.77
CA PHE A 107 -13.23 -5.46 6.21
C PHE A 107 -13.11 -6.83 5.51
N GLY A 108 -14.20 -7.40 4.99
CA GLY A 108 -14.17 -8.66 4.24
C GLY A 108 -13.48 -8.54 2.88
N ARG A 109 -13.32 -7.34 2.33
CA ARG A 109 -12.57 -7.10 1.08
C ARG A 109 -11.10 -6.78 1.34
N VAL A 110 -10.81 -6.05 2.42
CA VAL A 110 -9.43 -5.84 2.90
C VAL A 110 -8.78 -7.18 3.24
N GLN A 111 -9.50 -8.08 3.88
CA GLN A 111 -9.00 -9.42 4.21
C GLN A 111 -8.77 -10.33 2.97
N ASN A 112 -9.29 -9.96 1.79
CA ASN A 112 -9.26 -10.76 0.56
C ASN A 112 -8.40 -10.14 -0.57
N GLY A 113 -7.45 -9.24 -0.26
CA GLY A 113 -6.51 -8.72 -1.26
C GLY A 113 -6.99 -7.53 -2.11
N ASN A 114 -8.02 -6.78 -1.66
CA ASN A 114 -8.55 -5.60 -2.37
C ASN A 114 -8.13 -4.25 -1.73
N GLU A 115 -6.99 -4.21 -1.06
CA GLU A 115 -6.49 -3.02 -0.37
C GLU A 115 -6.18 -1.88 -1.36
N ALA A 116 -5.64 -2.21 -2.54
CA ALA A 116 -5.40 -1.28 -3.63
C ALA A 116 -6.67 -0.55 -4.09
N GLY A 117 -7.78 -1.29 -4.20
CA GLY A 117 -9.07 -0.74 -4.62
C GLY A 117 -9.65 0.22 -3.59
N ILE A 118 -9.46 -0.08 -2.30
CA ILE A 118 -9.91 0.79 -1.20
C ILE A 118 -9.06 2.05 -1.14
N ALA A 119 -7.74 1.90 -1.21
CA ALA A 119 -6.80 3.02 -1.28
C ALA A 119 -7.13 3.96 -2.44
N SER A 120 -7.38 3.41 -3.64
CA SER A 120 -7.79 4.19 -4.81
C SER A 120 -9.06 5.01 -4.56
N ARG A 121 -10.09 4.41 -3.95
CA ARG A 121 -11.33 5.14 -3.60
C ARG A 121 -11.09 6.23 -2.57
N VAL A 122 -10.26 5.99 -1.56
CA VAL A 122 -9.88 7.01 -0.57
C VAL A 122 -9.18 8.19 -1.25
N LEU A 123 -8.26 7.91 -2.18
CA LEU A 123 -7.57 8.95 -2.94
C LEU A 123 -8.53 9.72 -3.85
N SER A 124 -9.47 9.05 -4.52
CA SER A 124 -10.52 9.72 -5.31
C SER A 124 -11.42 10.59 -4.43
N PHE A 125 -11.82 10.10 -3.26
CA PHE A 125 -12.57 10.87 -2.28
C PHE A 125 -11.84 12.17 -1.94
N LEU A 126 -10.58 12.08 -1.51
CA LEU A 126 -9.81 13.24 -1.09
C LEU A 126 -9.55 14.23 -2.23
N ALA A 127 -9.29 13.73 -3.43
CA ALA A 127 -9.04 14.56 -4.61
C ALA A 127 -10.29 15.33 -5.08
N GLU A 128 -11.48 14.78 -4.87
CA GLU A 128 -12.75 15.39 -5.25
C GLU A 128 -13.29 16.40 -4.22
N LEU A 129 -12.71 16.47 -3.02
CA LEU A 129 -13.12 17.45 -2.00
C LEU A 129 -12.66 18.86 -2.38
N THR A 130 -13.62 19.79 -2.41
CA THR A 130 -13.31 21.22 -2.40
C THR A 130 -12.71 21.65 -1.04
N PRO A 131 -12.02 22.81 -0.94
CA PRO A 131 -11.46 23.28 0.33
C PRO A 131 -12.48 23.42 1.47
N SER A 132 -13.71 23.84 1.15
CA SER A 132 -14.80 23.94 2.14
C SER A 132 -15.31 22.57 2.57
N GLN A 133 -15.44 21.62 1.65
CA GLN A 133 -15.82 20.24 1.98
C GLN A 133 -14.72 19.54 2.78
N ARG A 134 -13.43 19.78 2.49
CA ARG A 134 -12.32 19.27 3.29
C ARG A 134 -12.38 19.79 4.74
N THR A 135 -12.74 21.07 4.90
CA THR A 135 -12.97 21.68 6.22
C THR A 135 -14.15 21.05 6.94
N ALA A 136 -15.31 20.96 6.28
CA ALA A 136 -16.52 20.35 6.85
C ALA A 136 -16.30 18.88 7.21
N MET A 137 -15.54 18.15 6.39
CA MET A 137 -15.18 16.76 6.65
C MET A 137 -14.32 16.63 7.91
N ALA A 138 -13.32 17.50 8.07
CA ALA A 138 -12.50 17.52 9.26
C ALA A 138 -13.32 17.81 10.52
N GLU A 139 -14.34 18.67 10.44
CA GLU A 139 -15.25 18.92 11.56
C GLU A 139 -16.12 17.70 11.89
N VAL A 140 -16.68 17.03 10.88
CA VAL A 140 -17.51 15.83 11.06
C VAL A 140 -16.69 14.68 11.65
N VAL A 141 -15.54 14.36 11.05
CA VAL A 141 -14.64 13.30 11.53
C VAL A 141 -14.10 13.66 12.91
N GLY A 142 -13.62 14.88 13.08
CA GLY A 142 -13.09 15.37 14.36
C GLY A 142 -14.11 15.33 15.52
N SER A 143 -15.41 15.42 15.22
CA SER A 143 -16.47 15.36 16.25
C SER A 143 -16.66 13.98 16.88
N VAL A 144 -16.09 12.93 16.27
CA VAL A 144 -16.23 11.53 16.73
C VAL A 144 -14.90 10.88 17.11
N LEU A 145 -13.78 11.57 16.86
CA LEU A 145 -12.48 11.12 17.31
C LEU A 145 -12.32 11.45 18.80
N ASP A 146 -12.24 10.42 19.62
CA ASP A 146 -11.73 10.51 20.98
C ASP A 146 -10.19 10.64 20.96
N ASP A 147 -9.61 11.07 22.09
CA ASP A 147 -8.16 11.16 22.31
C ASP A 147 -7.38 9.84 22.12
N GLY A 148 -8.05 8.72 21.81
CA GLY A 148 -7.45 7.37 21.74
C GLY A 148 -6.78 6.98 20.41
N THR A 149 -7.21 7.51 19.25
CA THR A 149 -6.68 7.06 17.95
C THR A 149 -5.62 8.01 17.37
N ILE A 150 -5.84 9.31 17.48
CA ILE A 150 -4.96 10.36 16.95
C ILE A 150 -4.45 11.29 18.07
N GLY A 151 -4.93 11.11 19.31
CA GLY A 151 -4.50 11.92 20.46
C GLY A 151 -5.05 13.34 20.47
N VAL A 152 -5.95 13.68 19.53
CA VAL A 152 -6.54 15.01 19.40
C VAL A 152 -7.94 14.93 18.83
N SER A 153 -8.85 15.69 19.41
CA SER A 153 -10.28 15.76 19.03
C SER A 153 -10.64 17.06 18.31
N GLY A 154 -11.88 17.14 17.83
CA GLY A 154 -12.40 18.31 17.12
C GLY A 154 -11.77 18.46 15.73
N ARG A 155 -11.99 19.62 15.10
CA ARG A 155 -11.60 19.86 13.71
C ARG A 155 -10.14 19.50 13.41
N TYR A 156 -9.22 19.85 14.31
CA TYR A 156 -7.80 19.55 14.13
C TYR A 156 -7.53 18.04 14.10
N GLY A 157 -8.18 17.26 14.98
CA GLY A 157 -8.13 15.79 14.93
C GLY A 157 -8.64 15.23 13.60
N GLY A 158 -9.71 15.82 13.05
CA GLY A 158 -10.19 15.43 11.73
C GLY A 158 -9.27 15.83 10.57
N GLU A 159 -8.57 16.96 10.66
CA GLU A 159 -7.55 17.36 9.68
C GLU A 159 -6.36 16.38 9.68
N LEU A 160 -5.93 15.94 10.87
CA LEU A 160 -4.93 14.89 11.03
C LEU A 160 -5.40 13.55 10.46
N TRP A 161 -6.64 13.15 10.75
CA TRP A 161 -7.22 11.93 10.17
C TRP A 161 -7.23 11.97 8.65
N LEU A 162 -7.64 13.09 8.04
CA LEU A 162 -7.63 13.24 6.59
C LEU A 162 -6.23 13.16 5.99
N ARG A 163 -5.21 13.64 6.70
CA ARG A 163 -3.82 13.52 6.27
C ARG A 163 -3.30 12.09 6.41
N ASP A 164 -3.58 11.44 7.53
CA ASP A 164 -3.09 10.09 7.81
C ASP A 164 -3.76 9.07 6.90
N VAL A 165 -5.05 9.24 6.59
CA VAL A 165 -5.76 8.39 5.63
C VAL A 165 -5.23 8.59 4.21
N GLU A 166 -4.87 9.82 3.82
CA GLU A 166 -4.25 10.14 2.52
C GLU A 166 -2.88 9.46 2.39
N MET A 167 -2.02 9.63 3.39
CA MET A 167 -0.68 9.03 3.43
C MET A 167 -0.74 7.50 3.41
N SER A 168 -1.63 6.93 4.22
CA SER A 168 -1.81 5.48 4.28
C SER A 168 -2.32 4.94 2.94
N ALA A 169 -3.32 5.59 2.33
CA ALA A 169 -3.83 5.20 1.02
C ALA A 169 -2.75 5.28 -0.08
N TRP A 170 -1.90 6.32 -0.09
CA TRP A 170 -0.77 6.39 -1.02
C TRP A 170 0.22 5.24 -0.82
N HIS A 171 0.56 4.89 0.43
CA HIS A 171 1.44 3.76 0.70
C HIS A 171 0.86 2.44 0.20
N VAL A 172 -0.43 2.19 0.47
CA VAL A 172 -1.12 0.99 -0.02
C VAL A 172 -1.15 0.97 -1.56
N ALA A 173 -1.52 2.08 -2.20
CA ALA A 173 -1.59 2.17 -3.66
C ALA A 173 -0.22 1.96 -4.33
N LEU A 174 0.85 2.52 -3.76
CA LEU A 174 2.22 2.34 -4.25
C LEU A 174 2.71 0.90 -4.05
N ALA A 175 2.44 0.29 -2.90
CA ALA A 175 2.78 -1.11 -2.64
C ALA A 175 2.11 -2.03 -3.66
N SER A 176 0.82 -1.83 -3.93
CA SER A 176 0.10 -2.61 -4.93
C SER A 176 0.61 -2.34 -6.35
N ARG A 177 1.00 -1.12 -6.71
CA ARG A 177 1.63 -0.86 -8.03
C ARG A 177 2.95 -1.60 -8.18
N ARG A 178 3.77 -1.72 -7.14
CA ARG A 178 5.05 -2.44 -7.21
C ARG A 178 4.88 -3.95 -7.44
N GLU A 179 3.75 -4.53 -7.06
CA GLU A 179 3.41 -5.91 -7.43
C GLU A 179 3.09 -6.06 -8.94
N PHE A 180 2.71 -4.97 -9.64
CA PHE A 180 2.28 -5.00 -11.05
C PHE A 180 3.17 -4.19 -12.03
N GLU A 181 4.05 -3.30 -11.55
CA GLU A 181 5.09 -2.66 -12.37
C GLU A 181 6.11 -3.74 -12.71
N THR A 182 6.02 -4.22 -13.95
CA THR A 182 6.87 -5.32 -14.40
C THR A 182 8.34 -4.85 -14.42
N PRO A 183 9.30 -5.76 -14.26
CA PRO A 183 10.72 -5.48 -14.47
C PRO A 183 11.01 -4.63 -15.74
N GLN A 184 10.20 -4.82 -16.79
CA GLN A 184 10.31 -4.10 -18.06
C GLN A 184 10.03 -2.60 -17.97
N ASP A 185 9.13 -2.15 -17.09
CA ASP A 185 8.85 -0.72 -16.93
C ASP A 185 10.00 -0.01 -16.19
N ARG A 186 10.67 -0.70 -15.25
CA ARG A 186 11.89 -0.19 -14.60
C ARG A 186 13.06 -0.12 -15.58
N GLU A 187 13.23 -1.14 -16.41
CA GLU A 187 14.29 -1.16 -17.41
C GLU A 187 14.15 -0.03 -18.43
N ARG A 188 12.92 0.24 -18.91
CA ARG A 188 12.63 1.39 -19.79
C ARG A 188 12.96 2.74 -19.14
N PHE A 189 12.67 2.90 -17.86
CA PHE A 189 13.02 4.11 -17.12
C PHE A 189 14.54 4.28 -17.01
N PHE A 190 15.29 3.23 -16.66
CA PHE A 190 16.75 3.29 -16.59
C PHE A 190 17.41 3.52 -17.95
N GLU A 191 16.85 2.96 -19.02
CA GLU A 191 17.26 3.22 -20.40
C GLU A 191 17.09 4.70 -20.76
N ALA A 192 15.91 5.27 -20.50
CA ALA A 192 15.62 6.69 -20.77
C ALA A 192 16.52 7.65 -19.96
N TRP A 193 16.83 7.31 -18.71
CA TRP A 193 17.70 8.12 -17.87
C TRP A 193 19.18 8.03 -18.26
N ARG A 194 19.67 6.86 -18.71
CA ARG A 194 21.04 6.70 -19.24
C ARG A 194 21.27 7.46 -20.55
N GLN A 195 20.20 7.76 -21.27
CA GLN A 195 20.25 8.44 -22.57
C GLN A 195 20.00 9.97 -22.51
N ALA A 196 19.79 10.54 -21.31
CA ALA A 196 19.61 11.98 -21.07
C ALA A 196 20.93 12.68 -20.74
#